data_AF-A0A6H2A2Q8-F1
#
_entry.id   AF-A0A6H2A2Q8-F1
#
_cell.length_a   1.000
_cell.length_b   1.000
_cell.length_c   1.000
_cell.angle_alpha   90.00
_cell.angle_beta   90.00
_cell.angle_gamma   90.00
#
_symmetry.space_group_name_H-M   'P 1'
#
loop_
_entity.id
_entity.type
_entity.pdbx_description
1 polymer ?
#
loop_
_entity_poly.entity_id
_entity_poly.type
_entity_poly.pdbx_seq_one_letter_code
_entity_poly.pdbx_strand_id
1 'polypeptide(L)'
;MTLDFSEINGIPDKMLSPYKGLKELQTQIMSSLDLDMARMYFKKYKDQIEIMKSAAEAHQVKSETSLKQAIGLAGDAKQLAKRIEQEKKTILEEPNQFVKAVSAFAKDFTAPLQEIEANLKQKIGQYQYRIELDRRKQEELIRKANEELQKKLNKEAKKAGVEAPKVTPTPVVKAETVARSETGASTHIRKAWKAEVCDPEKVPREYCEPSMKLINQAVKMGVREIEGVRIFEDIQTVLRT
;
A
#
# COMPACT_ATOMS: atom_id res chain seq x y z
N MET A 1 -2.22 -2.21 -23.85
CA MET A 1 -2.81 -0.91 -23.53
C MET A 1 -1.69 0.12 -23.66
N THR A 2 -1.47 0.59 -24.89
CA THR A 2 -0.51 1.65 -25.22
C THR A 2 -1.04 2.95 -24.65
N LEU A 3 -0.39 3.49 -23.62
CA LEU A 3 -0.72 4.82 -23.11
C LEU A 3 -0.29 5.83 -24.18
N ASP A 4 -1.28 6.47 -24.81
CA ASP A 4 -1.07 7.57 -25.73
C ASP A 4 -0.78 8.84 -24.92
N PHE A 5 0.47 9.30 -24.97
CA PHE A 5 0.96 10.48 -24.25
C PHE A 5 0.78 11.77 -25.06
N SER A 6 0.02 11.76 -26.15
CA SER A 6 -0.21 12.95 -26.98
C SER A 6 -1.15 14.00 -26.38
N GLU A 7 -1.80 13.72 -25.24
CA GLU A 7 -2.82 14.59 -24.65
C GLU A 7 -2.43 15.32 -23.35
N ILE A 8 -1.14 15.42 -23.01
CA ILE A 8 -0.73 16.25 -21.85
C ILE A 8 -0.59 17.72 -22.30
N ASN A 9 -1.75 18.37 -22.48
CA ASN A 9 -1.85 19.80 -22.78
C ASN A 9 -1.23 20.64 -21.65
N GLY A 10 -0.18 21.41 -21.94
CA GLY A 10 0.34 22.46 -21.05
C GLY A 10 1.83 22.41 -20.71
N ILE A 11 2.60 21.45 -21.24
CA ILE A 11 4.05 21.38 -21.02
C ILE A 11 4.77 22.11 -22.18
N PRO A 12 5.62 23.12 -21.92
CA PRO A 12 6.35 23.82 -22.99
C PRO A 12 7.25 22.86 -23.77
N ASP A 13 7.27 22.99 -25.10
CA ASP A 13 7.88 22.09 -26.09
C ASP A 13 9.33 21.68 -25.79
N LYS A 14 10.10 22.53 -25.09
CA LYS A 14 11.46 22.23 -24.61
C LYS A 14 11.55 21.07 -23.60
N MET A 15 10.46 20.70 -22.95
CA MET A 15 10.37 19.60 -21.98
C MET A 15 9.90 18.27 -22.61
N LEU A 16 9.45 18.28 -23.88
CA LEU A 16 9.00 17.08 -24.61
C LEU A 16 10.14 16.35 -25.35
N SER A 17 11.27 17.04 -25.58
CA SER A 17 12.49 16.51 -26.22
C SER A 17 13.03 15.19 -25.62
N PRO A 18 13.02 14.95 -24.29
CA PRO A 18 13.49 13.69 -23.70
C PRO A 18 12.63 12.47 -24.02
N TYR A 19 11.35 12.65 -24.40
CA TYR A 19 10.42 11.54 -24.60
C TYR A 19 10.55 10.88 -25.98
N LYS A 20 11.11 11.59 -26.95
CA LYS A 20 11.40 11.04 -28.29
C LYS A 20 12.52 10.00 -28.24
N GLY A 21 13.60 10.30 -27.51
CA GLY A 21 14.69 9.35 -27.26
C GLY A 21 14.24 8.12 -26.45
N LEU A 22 13.22 8.26 -25.61
CA LEU A 22 12.63 7.15 -24.84
C LEU A 22 11.92 6.13 -25.74
N LYS A 23 11.20 6.58 -26.78
CA LYS A 23 10.58 5.69 -27.77
C LYS A 23 11.62 4.98 -28.64
N GLU A 24 12.69 5.68 -29.01
CA GLU A 24 13.81 5.10 -29.77
C GLU A 24 14.54 4.03 -28.94
N LEU A 25 14.81 4.30 -27.65
CA LEU A 25 15.36 3.33 -26.71
C LEU A 25 14.44 2.12 -26.50
N GLN A 26 13.13 2.34 -26.34
CA GLN A 26 12.14 1.28 -26.20
C GLN A 26 12.08 0.37 -27.43
N THR A 27 12.13 0.97 -28.63
CA THR A 27 12.11 0.23 -29.90
C THR A 27 13.37 -0.63 -30.05
N GLN A 28 14.51 -0.13 -29.60
CA GLN A 28 15.79 -0.85 -29.64
C GLN A 28 15.90 -1.95 -28.56
N ILE A 29 15.26 -1.77 -27.40
CA ILE A 29 15.15 -2.79 -26.33
C ILE A 29 14.12 -3.88 -26.70
N MET A 30 13.05 -3.52 -27.41
CA MET A 30 12.01 -4.46 -27.85
C MET A 30 12.49 -5.51 -28.85
N SER A 31 13.62 -5.28 -29.55
CA SER A 31 14.17 -6.28 -30.48
C SER A 31 14.89 -7.44 -29.77
N SER A 32 15.24 -7.31 -28.48
CA SER A 32 15.88 -8.37 -27.69
C SER A 32 14.93 -9.18 -26.81
N LEU A 33 13.68 -8.73 -26.63
CA LEU A 33 12.62 -9.43 -25.89
C LEU A 33 11.44 -9.77 -26.80
N ASP A 34 11.67 -10.68 -27.75
CA ASP A 34 10.63 -11.14 -28.66
C ASP A 34 9.71 -12.18 -27.98
N LEU A 35 8.51 -11.75 -27.63
CA LEU A 35 7.46 -12.58 -27.05
C LEU A 35 7.07 -13.74 -27.98
N ASP A 36 7.14 -13.55 -29.31
CA ASP A 36 6.77 -14.58 -30.27
C ASP A 36 7.82 -15.69 -30.34
N MET A 37 9.10 -15.35 -30.16
CA MET A 37 10.17 -16.35 -29.98
C MET A 37 9.99 -17.15 -28.69
N ALA A 38 9.65 -16.50 -27.57
CA ALA A 38 9.35 -17.20 -26.31
C ALA A 38 8.13 -18.13 -26.45
N ARG A 39 7.06 -17.67 -27.12
CA ARG A 39 5.88 -18.50 -27.43
C ARG A 39 6.24 -19.71 -28.27
N MET A 40 7.08 -19.52 -29.30
CA MET A 40 7.54 -20.62 -30.15
C MET A 40 8.40 -21.61 -29.39
N TYR A 41 9.26 -21.14 -28.50
CA TYR A 41 10.12 -21.98 -27.66
C TYR A 41 9.31 -22.89 -26.72
N PHE A 42 8.27 -22.38 -26.05
CA PHE A 42 7.42 -23.18 -25.17
C PHE A 42 6.42 -24.08 -25.90
N LYS A 43 6.16 -23.85 -27.19
CA LYS A 43 5.25 -24.67 -28.00
C LYS A 43 5.66 -26.15 -28.01
N LYS A 44 6.96 -26.45 -27.83
CA LYS A 44 7.50 -27.82 -27.73
C LYS A 44 6.84 -28.69 -26.65
N TYR A 45 6.26 -28.08 -25.60
CA TYR A 45 5.60 -28.80 -24.51
C TYR A 45 4.13 -29.12 -24.77
N LYS A 46 3.52 -28.50 -25.78
CA LYS A 46 2.08 -28.59 -26.00
C LYS A 46 1.62 -30.04 -26.19
N ASP A 47 2.31 -30.78 -27.06
CA ASP A 47 1.94 -32.16 -27.38
C ASP A 47 2.12 -33.08 -26.15
N GLN A 48 3.19 -32.87 -25.38
CA GLN A 48 3.43 -33.62 -24.15
C GLN A 48 2.32 -33.36 -23.11
N ILE A 49 1.90 -32.10 -22.95
CA ILE A 49 0.82 -31.72 -22.02
C ILE A 49 -0.52 -32.34 -22.45
N GLU A 50 -0.85 -32.31 -23.74
CA GLU A 50 -2.11 -32.90 -24.25
C GLU A 50 -2.13 -34.43 -24.07
N ILE A 51 -1.01 -35.10 -24.27
CA ILE A 51 -0.88 -36.55 -24.00
C ILE A 51 -1.11 -36.83 -22.52
N MET A 52 -0.46 -36.08 -21.62
CA MET A 52 -0.59 -36.28 -20.17
C MET A 52 -2.00 -35.96 -19.68
N LYS A 53 -2.63 -34.93 -20.24
CA LYS A 53 -4.02 -34.56 -19.94
C LYS A 53 -4.98 -35.68 -20.36
N SER A 54 -4.86 -36.17 -21.59
CA SER A 54 -5.69 -37.27 -22.09
C SER A 54 -5.51 -38.54 -21.26
N ALA A 55 -4.27 -38.86 -20.89
CA ALA A 55 -3.97 -39.99 -20.01
C ALA A 55 -4.59 -39.83 -18.61
N ALA A 56 -4.55 -38.62 -18.04
CA ALA A 56 -5.15 -38.34 -16.73
C ALA A 56 -6.68 -38.42 -16.76
N GLU A 57 -7.32 -37.90 -17.81
CA GLU A 57 -8.78 -37.93 -17.99
C GLU A 57 -9.31 -39.35 -18.19
N ALA A 58 -8.56 -40.21 -18.89
CA ALA A 58 -8.95 -41.60 -19.11
C ALA A 58 -8.67 -42.51 -17.90
N HIS A 59 -7.79 -42.11 -16.97
CA HIS A 59 -7.32 -42.96 -15.89
C HIS A 59 -8.31 -43.05 -14.72
N GLN A 60 -8.56 -44.27 -14.24
CA GLN A 60 -9.41 -44.52 -13.06
C GLN A 60 -8.63 -45.28 -11.99
N VAL A 61 -8.60 -44.72 -10.78
CA VAL A 61 -7.92 -45.35 -9.64
C VAL A 61 -8.87 -46.33 -8.95
N LYS A 62 -8.72 -47.62 -9.27
CA LYS A 62 -9.56 -48.73 -8.75
C LYS A 62 -8.75 -49.85 -8.08
N SER A 63 -7.43 -49.82 -8.21
CA SER A 63 -6.50 -50.81 -7.67
C SER A 63 -5.19 -50.14 -7.24
N GLU A 64 -4.39 -50.83 -6.41
CA GLU A 64 -3.07 -50.35 -5.99
C GLU A 64 -2.14 -50.08 -7.19
N THR A 65 -2.22 -50.91 -8.24
CA THR A 65 -1.45 -50.70 -9.48
C THR A 65 -1.88 -49.42 -10.20
N SER A 66 -3.19 -49.18 -10.33
CA SER A 66 -3.70 -47.94 -10.92
C SER A 66 -3.40 -46.71 -10.06
N LEU A 67 -3.31 -46.85 -8.73
CA LEU A 67 -2.89 -45.79 -7.82
C LEU A 67 -1.42 -45.42 -8.06
N LYS A 68 -0.52 -46.39 -8.16
CA LYS A 68 0.92 -46.15 -8.45
C LYS A 68 1.11 -45.46 -9.80
N GLN A 69 0.35 -45.86 -10.83
CA GLN A 69 0.36 -45.21 -12.14
C GLN A 69 -0.13 -43.75 -12.07
N ALA A 70 -1.20 -43.48 -11.31
CA ALA A 70 -1.69 -42.12 -11.11
C ALA A 70 -0.66 -41.23 -10.39
N ILE A 71 0.01 -41.76 -9.36
CA ILE A 71 1.09 -41.07 -8.66
C ILE A 71 2.25 -40.76 -9.61
N GLY A 72 2.65 -41.71 -10.45
CA GLY A 72 3.70 -41.53 -11.46
C GLY A 72 3.35 -40.42 -12.45
N LEU A 73 2.17 -40.49 -13.08
CA LEU A 73 1.70 -39.50 -14.04
C LEU A 73 1.62 -38.09 -13.42
N ALA A 74 1.13 -37.99 -12.19
CA ALA A 74 1.05 -36.72 -11.47
C ALA A 74 2.45 -36.20 -11.06
N GLY A 75 3.38 -37.09 -10.74
CA GLY A 75 4.79 -36.76 -10.49
C GLY A 75 5.48 -36.20 -11.74
N ASP A 76 5.30 -36.85 -12.89
CA ASP A 76 5.84 -36.41 -14.17
C ASP A 76 5.26 -35.05 -14.58
N ALA A 77 3.96 -34.84 -14.37
CA ALA A 77 3.31 -33.55 -14.64
C ALA A 77 3.94 -32.43 -13.83
N LYS A 78 4.21 -32.69 -12.55
CA LYS A 78 4.87 -31.74 -11.66
C LYS A 78 6.32 -31.46 -12.06
N GLN A 79 7.07 -32.47 -12.53
CA GLN A 79 8.43 -32.25 -13.05
C GLN A 79 8.45 -31.44 -14.34
N LEU A 80 7.51 -31.71 -15.26
CA LEU A 80 7.38 -30.93 -16.49
C LEU A 80 7.05 -29.47 -16.18
N ALA A 81 6.12 -29.21 -15.26
CA ALA A 81 5.79 -27.87 -14.79
C ALA A 81 7.00 -27.15 -14.18
N LYS A 82 7.79 -27.83 -13.33
CA LYS A 82 9.03 -27.28 -12.77
C LYS A 82 10.05 -26.92 -13.85
N ARG A 83 10.22 -27.77 -14.86
CA ARG A 83 11.15 -27.51 -15.98
C ARG A 83 10.72 -26.27 -16.77
N ILE A 84 9.43 -26.14 -17.07
CA ILE A 84 8.89 -24.93 -17.75
C ILE A 84 9.17 -23.68 -16.92
N GLU A 85 8.95 -23.73 -15.60
CA GLU A 85 9.23 -22.59 -14.72
C GLU A 85 10.73 -22.25 -14.64
N GLN A 86 11.60 -23.26 -14.63
CA GLN A 86 13.05 -23.06 -14.69
C GLN A 86 13.48 -22.40 -16.01
N GLU A 87 13.03 -22.92 -17.15
CA GLU A 87 13.33 -22.34 -18.47
C GLU A 87 12.78 -20.91 -18.59
N LYS A 88 11.57 -20.64 -18.07
CA LYS A 88 11.01 -19.29 -17.96
C LYS A 88 11.92 -18.40 -17.12
N LYS A 89 12.37 -18.86 -15.96
CA LYS A 89 13.27 -18.09 -15.09
C LYS A 89 14.57 -17.74 -15.82
N THR A 90 15.16 -18.68 -16.56
CA THR A 90 16.36 -18.46 -17.36
C THR A 90 16.14 -17.40 -18.44
N ILE A 91 15.05 -17.51 -19.22
CA ILE A 91 14.71 -16.51 -20.24
C ILE A 91 14.51 -15.11 -19.63
N LEU A 92 13.90 -15.04 -18.45
CA LEU A 92 13.61 -13.77 -17.77
C LEU A 92 14.77 -13.25 -16.91
N GLU A 93 15.89 -13.98 -16.77
CA GLU A 93 16.95 -13.61 -15.85
C GLU A 93 17.63 -12.30 -16.25
N GLU A 94 18.20 -12.23 -17.45
CA GLU A 94 18.87 -11.02 -17.95
C GLU A 94 17.91 -9.82 -18.07
N PRO A 95 16.68 -9.96 -18.62
CA PRO A 95 15.75 -8.84 -18.63
C PRO A 95 15.37 -8.34 -17.23
N ASN A 96 15.17 -9.24 -16.27
CA ASN A 96 14.87 -8.83 -14.90
C ASN A 96 16.08 -8.14 -14.25
N GLN A 97 17.30 -8.56 -14.55
CA GLN A 97 18.51 -7.87 -14.10
C GLN A 97 18.58 -6.46 -14.69
N PHE A 98 18.28 -6.29 -15.98
CA PHE A 98 18.21 -4.97 -16.61
C PHE A 98 17.14 -4.07 -15.97
N VAL A 99 15.92 -4.57 -15.77
CA VAL A 99 14.83 -3.83 -15.10
C VAL A 99 15.24 -3.42 -13.68
N LYS A 100 15.88 -4.32 -12.92
CA LYS A 100 16.41 -4.00 -11.59
C LYS A 100 17.49 -2.93 -11.65
N ALA A 101 18.41 -3.00 -12.61
CA ALA A 101 19.48 -2.02 -12.78
C ALA A 101 18.93 -0.64 -13.14
N VAL A 102 18.01 -0.56 -14.11
CA VAL A 102 17.35 0.70 -14.48
C VAL A 102 16.54 1.27 -13.31
N SER A 103 15.80 0.42 -12.59
CA SER A 103 15.05 0.85 -11.40
C SER A 103 15.97 1.34 -10.28
N ALA A 104 17.10 0.66 -10.04
CA ALA A 104 18.09 1.09 -9.06
C ALA A 104 18.71 2.44 -9.46
N PHE A 105 19.12 2.59 -10.72
CA PHE A 105 19.65 3.85 -11.23
C PHE A 105 18.64 4.99 -11.14
N ALA A 106 17.37 4.74 -11.47
CA ALA A 106 16.31 5.73 -11.30
C ALA A 106 16.11 6.12 -9.83
N LYS A 107 16.30 5.18 -8.89
CA LYS A 107 16.22 5.46 -7.44
C LYS A 107 17.26 6.45 -6.96
N ASP A 108 18.44 6.51 -7.58
CA ASP A 108 19.47 7.49 -7.22
C ASP A 108 18.98 8.94 -7.43
N PHE A 109 18.03 9.14 -8.34
CA PHE A 109 17.38 10.44 -8.57
C PHE A 109 16.08 10.60 -7.81
N THR A 110 15.24 9.56 -7.76
CA THR A 110 13.93 9.67 -7.13
C THR A 110 14.01 9.68 -5.61
N ALA A 111 14.98 9.00 -4.98
CA ALA A 111 15.09 8.95 -3.53
C ALA A 111 15.44 10.32 -2.91
N PRO A 112 16.42 11.09 -3.42
CA PRO A 112 16.65 12.46 -2.95
C PRO A 112 15.43 13.37 -3.16
N LEU A 113 14.71 13.23 -4.28
CA LEU A 113 13.49 14.01 -4.53
C LEU A 113 12.37 13.66 -3.53
N GLN A 114 12.20 12.38 -3.22
CA GLN A 114 11.26 11.92 -2.19
C GLN A 114 11.66 12.41 -0.80
N GLU A 115 12.96 12.43 -0.49
CA GLU A 115 13.46 12.96 0.77
C GLU A 115 13.24 14.48 0.89
N ILE A 116 13.48 15.23 -0.19
CA ILE A 116 13.16 16.67 -0.26
C ILE A 116 11.67 16.89 -0.02
N GLU A 117 10.81 16.13 -0.71
CA GLU A 117 9.36 16.22 -0.54
C GLU A 117 8.93 15.91 0.90
N ALA A 118 9.44 14.83 1.49
CA ALA A 118 9.14 14.44 2.86
C ALA A 118 9.59 15.49 3.87
N ASN A 119 10.81 16.02 3.72
CA ASN A 119 11.35 17.09 4.56
C ASN A 119 10.50 18.36 4.49
N LEU A 120 10.09 18.77 3.29
CA LEU A 120 9.23 19.95 3.12
C LEU A 120 7.84 19.72 3.73
N LYS A 121 7.23 18.55 3.52
CA LYS A 121 5.94 18.19 4.16
C LYS A 121 6.03 18.26 5.68
N GLN A 122 7.13 17.75 6.27
CA GLN A 122 7.35 17.83 7.71
C GLN A 122 7.45 19.29 8.19
N LYS A 123 8.25 20.13 7.52
CA LYS A 123 8.41 21.55 7.89
C LYS A 123 7.09 22.32 7.76
N ILE A 124 6.32 22.06 6.70
CA ILE A 124 4.97 22.62 6.52
C ILE A 124 4.06 22.19 7.68
N GLY A 125 4.07 20.90 8.03
CA GLY A 125 3.31 20.38 9.18
C GLY A 125 3.70 21.01 10.51
N GLN A 126 5.00 21.20 10.77
CA GLN A 126 5.51 21.85 11.99
C GLN A 126 5.11 23.32 12.07
N TYR A 127 5.21 24.05 10.96
CA TYR A 127 4.78 25.45 10.90
C TYR A 127 3.28 25.60 11.16
N GLN A 128 2.47 24.75 10.53
CA GLN A 128 1.02 24.68 10.76
C GLN A 128 0.68 24.36 12.22
N TYR A 129 1.39 23.41 12.83
CA TYR A 129 1.25 23.10 14.25
C TYR A 129 1.58 24.31 15.14
N ARG A 130 2.63 25.06 14.82
CA ARG A 130 3.00 26.28 15.57
C ARG A 130 1.92 27.36 15.47
N ILE A 131 1.39 27.63 14.27
CA ILE A 131 0.27 28.57 14.09
C ILE A 131 -0.92 28.17 14.96
N GLU A 132 -1.32 26.89 14.92
CA GLU A 132 -2.45 26.40 15.72
C GLU A 132 -2.18 26.49 17.23
N LEU A 133 -0.94 26.27 17.67
CA LEU A 133 -0.54 26.39 19.08
C LEU A 133 -0.56 27.84 19.56
N ASP A 134 -0.08 28.79 18.74
CA ASP A 134 -0.12 30.21 19.05
C ASP A 134 -1.55 30.74 19.08
N ARG A 135 -2.40 30.28 18.15
CA ARG A 135 -3.85 30.56 18.15
C ARG A 135 -4.50 30.12 19.46
N ARG A 136 -4.22 28.89 19.91
CA ARG A 136 -4.75 28.37 21.19
C ARG A 136 -4.31 29.21 22.39
N LYS A 137 -3.06 29.65 22.42
CA LYS A 137 -2.54 30.52 23.50
C LYS A 137 -3.21 31.89 23.49
N GLN A 138 -3.41 32.50 22.32
CA GLN A 138 -4.10 33.78 22.19
C GLN A 138 -5.56 33.67 22.64
N GLU A 139 -6.26 32.61 22.24
CA GLU A 139 -7.62 32.31 22.71
C GLU A 139 -7.68 32.18 24.24
N GLU A 140 -6.71 31.49 24.85
CA GLU A 140 -6.66 31.34 26.32
C GLU A 140 -6.37 32.67 27.04
N LEU A 141 -5.45 33.49 26.52
CA LEU A 141 -5.12 34.80 27.09
C LEU A 141 -6.31 35.76 26.99
N ILE A 142 -6.98 35.81 25.84
CA ILE A 142 -8.20 36.60 25.64
C ILE A 142 -9.30 36.12 26.59
N ARG A 143 -9.46 34.81 26.77
CA ARG A 143 -10.42 34.24 27.72
C ARG A 143 -10.13 34.70 29.16
N LYS A 144 -8.88 34.57 29.61
CA LYS A 144 -8.46 35.00 30.96
C LYS A 144 -8.64 36.51 31.16
N ALA A 145 -8.23 37.33 30.20
CA ALA A 145 -8.38 38.79 30.28
C ALA A 145 -9.86 39.22 30.32
N ASN A 146 -10.72 38.59 29.51
CA ASN A 146 -12.16 38.84 29.54
C ASN A 146 -12.79 38.39 30.86
N GLU A 147 -12.40 37.23 31.40
CA GLU A 147 -12.87 36.77 32.72
C GLU A 147 -12.46 37.74 33.84
N GLU A 148 -11.23 38.25 33.82
CA GLU A 148 -10.76 39.24 34.80
C GLU A 148 -11.48 40.58 34.67
N LEU A 149 -11.68 41.07 33.44
CA LEU A 149 -12.41 42.30 33.18
C LEU A 149 -13.87 42.17 33.63
N GLN A 150 -14.52 41.03 33.33
CA GLN A 150 -15.88 40.74 33.79
C GLN A 150 -15.94 40.68 35.33
N LYS A 151 -14.94 40.08 36.00
CA LYS A 151 -14.87 40.05 37.47
C LYS A 151 -14.74 41.45 38.07
N LYS A 152 -13.98 42.36 37.44
CA LYS A 152 -13.85 43.76 37.89
C LYS A 152 -15.14 44.54 37.69
N LEU A 153 -15.73 44.45 36.50
CA LEU A 153 -17.03 45.06 36.18
C LEU A 153 -18.14 44.56 37.11
N ASN A 154 -18.20 43.25 37.37
CA ASN A 154 -19.17 42.67 38.30
C ASN A 154 -18.98 43.18 39.74
N LYS A 155 -17.74 43.43 40.19
CA LYS A 155 -17.46 44.00 41.52
C LYS A 155 -17.87 45.47 41.61
N GLU A 156 -17.62 46.26 40.57
CA GLU A 156 -17.98 47.68 40.52
C GLU A 156 -19.50 47.87 40.40
N ALA A 157 -20.15 47.08 39.55
CA ALA A 157 -21.60 47.08 39.40
C ALA A 157 -22.32 46.65 40.69
N LYS A 158 -21.78 45.65 41.41
CA LYS A 158 -22.30 45.25 42.73
C LYS A 158 -22.15 46.35 43.80
N LYS A 159 -21.13 47.20 43.71
CA LYS A 159 -20.99 48.38 44.58
C LYS A 159 -21.94 49.53 44.20
N ALA A 160 -22.25 49.65 42.91
CA ALA A 160 -23.15 50.67 42.38
C ALA A 160 -24.65 50.27 42.39
N GLY A 161 -24.98 49.01 42.67
CA GLY A 161 -26.36 48.51 42.69
C GLY A 161 -27.01 48.36 41.31
N VAL A 162 -26.21 48.29 40.24
CA VAL A 162 -26.66 48.18 38.85
C VAL A 162 -26.16 46.84 38.27
N GLU A 163 -26.84 46.27 37.27
CA GLU A 163 -26.36 45.06 36.60
C GLU A 163 -25.12 45.34 35.72
N ALA A 164 -24.12 44.46 35.80
CA ALA A 164 -22.86 44.63 35.07
C ALA A 164 -23.04 44.33 33.56
N PRO A 165 -22.46 45.15 32.66
CA PRO A 165 -22.39 44.82 31.25
C PRO A 165 -21.61 43.52 31.02
N LYS A 166 -22.14 42.63 30.16
CA LYS A 166 -21.45 41.39 29.74
C LYS A 166 -20.42 41.73 28.66
N VAL A 167 -19.14 41.44 28.92
CA VAL A 167 -18.06 41.60 27.95
C VAL A 167 -18.19 40.50 26.89
N THR A 168 -18.47 40.88 25.66
CA THR A 168 -18.45 39.94 24.51
C THR A 168 -17.00 39.64 24.13
N PRO A 169 -16.61 38.37 24.00
CA PRO A 169 -15.25 38.02 23.60
C PRO A 169 -14.95 38.53 22.19
N THR A 170 -13.79 39.18 22.02
CA THR A 170 -13.27 39.59 20.71
C THR A 170 -13.00 38.35 19.84
N PRO A 171 -13.44 38.34 18.57
CA PRO A 171 -13.28 37.19 17.70
C PRO A 171 -11.83 36.98 17.27
N VAL A 172 -11.31 35.76 17.44
CA VAL A 172 -9.99 35.35 16.93
C VAL A 172 -10.09 35.07 15.44
N VAL A 173 -9.21 35.69 14.65
CA VAL A 173 -9.16 35.54 13.19
C VAL A 173 -8.89 34.07 12.83
N LYS A 174 -9.80 33.45 12.06
CA LYS A 174 -9.64 32.07 11.59
C LYS A 174 -8.47 32.01 10.59
N ALA A 175 -7.50 31.14 10.86
CA ALA A 175 -6.41 30.88 9.91
C ALA A 175 -6.97 30.22 8.63
N GLU A 176 -6.52 30.70 7.47
CA GLU A 176 -6.91 30.16 6.17
C GLU A 176 -6.41 28.72 6.02
N THR A 177 -7.30 27.81 5.63
CA THR A 177 -7.04 26.36 5.55
C THR A 177 -6.33 25.93 4.26
N VAL A 178 -6.05 26.87 3.34
CA VAL A 178 -5.47 26.59 2.03
C VAL A 178 -4.32 27.55 1.76
N ALA A 179 -3.10 27.02 1.70
CA ALA A 179 -1.96 27.74 1.15
C ALA A 179 -1.81 27.37 -0.33
N ARG A 180 -1.81 28.37 -1.22
CA ARG A 180 -1.61 28.21 -2.67
C ARG A 180 -0.24 28.75 -3.03
N SER A 181 0.58 27.95 -3.71
CA SER A 181 1.85 28.46 -4.25
C SER A 181 1.62 29.22 -5.56
N GLU A 182 2.54 30.16 -5.86
CA GLU A 182 2.55 30.91 -7.12
C GLU A 182 2.69 29.99 -8.36
N THR A 183 3.24 28.80 -8.16
CA THR A 183 3.40 27.75 -9.18
C THR A 183 2.17 26.83 -9.33
N GLY A 184 1.07 27.11 -8.63
CA GLY A 184 -0.19 26.37 -8.77
C GLY A 184 -0.31 25.10 -7.93
N ALA A 185 0.68 24.76 -7.10
CA ALA A 185 0.56 23.67 -6.14
C ALA A 185 -0.35 24.10 -4.98
N SER A 186 -1.40 23.33 -4.72
CA SER A 186 -2.33 23.54 -3.60
C SER A 186 -2.14 22.44 -2.57
N THR A 187 -1.94 22.82 -1.30
CA THR A 187 -1.84 21.86 -0.20
C THR A 187 -3.13 21.91 0.61
N HIS A 188 -3.89 20.82 0.59
CA HIS A 188 -5.08 20.66 1.44
C HIS A 188 -4.70 20.01 2.77
N ILE A 189 -5.00 20.71 3.87
CA ILE A 189 -4.72 20.23 5.22
C ILE A 189 -5.85 19.30 5.65
N ARG A 190 -5.54 18.04 5.98
CA ARG A 190 -6.49 17.10 6.59
C ARG A 190 -6.01 16.71 7.99
N LYS A 191 -6.90 16.79 8.97
CA LYS A 191 -6.66 16.23 10.31
C LYS A 191 -7.03 14.74 10.27
N ALA A 192 -6.03 13.87 10.38
CA ALA A 192 -6.24 12.42 10.46
C ALA A 192 -6.16 11.98 11.93
N TRP A 193 -7.15 11.20 12.37
CA TRP A 193 -7.11 10.54 13.66
C TRP A 193 -6.16 9.35 13.59
N LYS A 194 -5.22 9.25 14.53
CA LYS A 194 -4.35 8.09 14.72
C LYS A 194 -4.74 7.44 16.05
N ALA A 195 -4.96 6.13 16.05
CA ALA A 195 -5.22 5.35 17.26
C ALA A 195 -4.01 4.45 17.52
N GLU A 196 -3.60 4.38 18.78
CA GLU A 196 -2.57 3.48 19.28
C GLU A 196 -3.21 2.67 20.42
N VAL A 197 -3.01 1.35 20.41
CA VAL A 197 -3.58 0.47 21.44
C VAL A 197 -2.68 0.57 22.67
N CYS A 198 -3.12 1.33 23.68
CA CYS A 198 -2.40 1.43 24.95
C CYS A 198 -2.58 0.19 25.83
N ASP A 199 -3.77 -0.42 25.80
CA ASP A 199 -4.15 -1.54 26.65
C ASP A 199 -5.02 -2.53 25.85
N PRO A 200 -4.48 -3.70 25.47
CA PRO A 200 -5.19 -4.68 24.65
C PRO A 200 -6.47 -5.24 25.28
N GLU A 201 -6.55 -5.36 26.61
CA GLU A 201 -7.70 -6.00 27.28
C GLU A 201 -8.94 -5.12 27.30
N LYS A 202 -8.75 -3.80 27.21
CA LYS A 202 -9.83 -2.81 27.18
C LYS A 202 -10.37 -2.57 25.78
N VAL A 203 -9.74 -3.14 24.75
CA VAL A 203 -10.22 -3.04 23.37
C VAL A 203 -11.48 -3.90 23.24
N PRO A 204 -12.63 -3.33 22.84
CA PRO A 204 -13.84 -4.11 22.60
C PRO A 204 -13.59 -5.26 21.62
N ARG A 205 -14.19 -6.43 21.90
CA ARG A 205 -13.99 -7.65 21.09
C ARG A 205 -14.33 -7.47 19.61
N GLU A 206 -15.20 -6.51 19.27
CA GLU A 206 -15.52 -6.12 17.89
C GLU A 206 -14.31 -5.62 17.09
N TYR A 207 -13.31 -5.05 17.76
CA TYR A 207 -12.07 -4.58 17.15
C TYR A 207 -10.91 -5.57 17.32
N CYS A 208 -11.17 -6.76 17.88
CA CYS A 208 -10.18 -7.81 18.08
C CYS A 208 -10.40 -8.97 17.11
N GLU A 209 -9.44 -9.21 16.22
CA GLU A 209 -9.48 -10.37 15.31
C GLU A 209 -8.71 -11.56 15.92
N PRO A 210 -9.31 -12.78 15.97
CA PRO A 210 -8.59 -13.98 16.36
C PRO A 210 -7.40 -14.26 15.43
N SER A 211 -6.22 -14.45 16.00
CA SER A 211 -5.02 -14.73 15.20
C SER A 211 -5.04 -16.17 14.67
N MET A 212 -5.36 -16.33 13.39
CA MET A 212 -5.30 -17.64 12.72
C MET A 212 -3.90 -18.27 12.77
N LYS A 213 -2.84 -17.46 12.87
CA LYS A 213 -1.46 -17.94 13.02
C LYS A 213 -1.27 -18.71 14.33
N LEU A 214 -1.77 -18.16 15.44
CA LEU A 214 -1.68 -18.80 16.77
C LEU A 214 -2.58 -20.03 16.85
N ILE A 215 -3.78 -19.95 16.28
CA ILE A 215 -4.70 -21.09 16.20
C ILE A 215 -4.06 -22.25 15.42
N ASN A 216 -3.48 -21.99 14.24
CA ASN A 216 -2.78 -23.01 13.45
C ASN A 216 -1.56 -23.58 14.18
N GLN A 217 -0.85 -22.76 14.96
CA GLN A 217 0.26 -23.24 15.79
C GLN A 217 -0.24 -24.16 16.91
N ALA A 218 -1.33 -23.83 17.61
CA ALA A 218 -1.95 -24.69 18.61
C ALA A 218 -2.43 -26.02 18.02
N VAL A 219 -3.07 -25.98 16.85
CA VAL A 219 -3.46 -27.18 16.09
C VAL A 219 -2.24 -28.02 15.72
N LYS A 220 -1.14 -27.40 15.30
CA LYS A 220 0.11 -28.10 15.00
C LYS A 220 0.75 -28.74 16.25
N MET A 221 0.58 -28.13 17.42
CA MET A 221 1.04 -28.67 18.71
C MET A 221 0.14 -29.77 19.28
N GLY A 222 -0.96 -30.11 18.62
CA GLY A 222 -1.83 -31.23 19.00
C GLY A 222 -3.14 -30.82 19.68
N VAL A 223 -3.43 -29.52 19.82
CA VAL A 223 -4.74 -29.06 20.31
C VAL A 223 -5.78 -29.35 19.21
N ARG A 224 -6.80 -30.16 19.55
CA ARG A 224 -7.88 -30.55 18.62
C ARG A 224 -9.23 -29.94 18.98
N GLU A 225 -9.31 -29.27 20.13
CA GLU A 225 -10.51 -28.57 20.59
C GLU A 225 -10.11 -27.17 21.07
N ILE A 226 -10.69 -26.15 20.44
CA ILE A 226 -10.55 -24.74 20.81
C ILE A 226 -11.97 -24.15 20.75
N GLU A 227 -12.43 -23.56 21.85
CA GLU A 227 -13.77 -22.98 21.91
C GLU A 227 -13.94 -21.91 20.82
N GLY A 228 -14.99 -22.06 20.00
CA GLY A 228 -15.27 -21.18 18.85
C GLY A 228 -14.52 -21.52 17.55
N VAL A 229 -13.68 -22.56 17.51
CA VAL A 229 -12.98 -23.01 16.28
C VAL A 229 -13.30 -24.47 15.98
N ARG A 230 -13.77 -24.75 14.76
CA ARG A 230 -13.96 -26.13 14.27
C ARG A 230 -12.66 -26.63 13.62
N ILE A 231 -12.08 -27.67 14.20
CA ILE A 231 -10.88 -28.34 13.67
C ILE A 231 -11.33 -29.65 13.00
N PHE A 232 -10.93 -29.88 11.76
CA PHE A 232 -11.25 -31.10 11.00
C PHE A 232 -10.03 -31.58 10.21
N GLU A 233 -9.96 -32.89 9.96
CA GLU A 233 -8.91 -33.50 9.14
C GLU A 233 -9.38 -33.59 7.69
N ASP A 234 -8.63 -32.98 6.78
CA ASP A 234 -8.81 -33.09 5.33
C ASP A 234 -7.70 -33.97 4.76
N ILE A 235 -8.07 -35.02 4.04
CA ILE A 235 -7.11 -35.94 3.42
C ILE A 235 -6.59 -35.28 2.15
N GLN A 236 -5.44 -34.62 2.27
CA GLN A 236 -4.78 -33.97 1.14
C GLN A 236 -3.65 -34.84 0.58
N THR A 237 -3.75 -35.17 -0.70
CA THR A 237 -2.66 -35.86 -1.43
C THR A 237 -1.57 -34.85 -1.76
N VAL A 238 -0.47 -34.88 -1.02
CA VAL A 238 0.70 -34.01 -1.27
C VAL A 238 1.74 -34.76 -2.10
N LEU A 239 1.89 -34.38 -3.36
CA LEU A 239 2.95 -34.91 -4.23
C LEU A 239 4.26 -34.17 -3.95
N ARG A 240 5.28 -34.90 -3.51
CA ARG A 240 6.66 -34.40 -3.35
C ARG A 240 7.52 -34.97 -4.49
N THR A 241 8.23 -34.06 -5.13
CA THR A 241 9.04 -34.22 -6.35
C THR A 241 9.91 -32.99 -6.42
#